data_AF-A0A6N8DQI2-F1
#
_entry.id   AF-A0A6N8DQI2-F1
#
_cell.length_a   1.000
_cell.length_b   1.000
_cell.length_c   1.000
_cell.angle_alpha   90.00
_cell.angle_beta   90.00
_cell.angle_gamma   90.00
#
_symmetry.space_group_name_H-M   'P 1'
#
loop_
_entity.id
_entity.type
_entity.pdbx_description
1 polymer ?
#
loop_
_entity_poly.entity_id
_entity_poly.type
_entity_poly.pdbx_seq_one_letter_code
_entity_poly.pdbx_strand_id
1 'polypeptide(L)'
;MTPERYIEPEWLDAVRGKLFYYPAAYEDWAEPLAVFQDYISTFWFCDIHYERGLRLGSVFGSDPSYRLVDSEITGAPLAELSQRVAADGRHYRFLEPSKLWCTYERGDGRQIVVVRRRGFGQMTLTKEFDKGALGVFMHRGDSTGEGGSNVFFLSNSKTVYEPCGNLFKKISYLLSDQALIISDGSNTSIEVLKQFFNRTTSGRDAFLHHLGKQFSFGGFLWRCVGWLKPKGGPTLVWGLTREATTQGFQK
;
A
#
# COMPACT_ATOMS: atom_id res chain seq x y z
N MET A 1 -23.97 16.40 7.94
CA MET A 1 -22.76 15.72 8.45
C MET A 1 -21.69 15.82 7.38
N THR A 2 -20.48 16.26 7.73
CA THR A 2 -19.34 16.26 6.80
C THR A 2 -18.92 14.81 6.56
N PRO A 3 -18.64 14.39 5.31
CA PRO A 3 -18.22 13.02 5.04
C PRO A 3 -16.90 12.71 5.76
N GLU A 4 -16.80 11.53 6.39
CA GLU A 4 -15.60 11.08 7.10
C GLU A 4 -14.42 10.81 6.16
N ARG A 5 -14.69 10.54 4.88
CA ARG A 5 -13.73 10.26 3.82
C ARG A 5 -14.25 10.78 2.49
N TYR A 6 -13.36 11.09 1.57
CA TYR A 6 -13.72 11.53 0.22
C TYR A 6 -12.58 11.22 -0.73
N ILE A 7 -12.90 10.73 -1.93
CA ILE A 7 -11.98 10.63 -3.06
C ILE A 7 -12.76 11.09 -4.28
N GLU A 8 -12.14 11.92 -5.11
CA GLU A 8 -12.66 12.31 -6.42
C GLU A 8 -13.05 11.05 -7.25
N PRO A 9 -14.30 10.92 -7.73
CA PRO A 9 -14.79 9.69 -8.36
C PRO A 9 -13.97 9.21 -9.57
N GLU A 10 -13.47 10.14 -10.38
CA GLU A 10 -12.66 9.83 -11.56
C GLU A 10 -11.38 9.06 -11.19
N TRP A 11 -10.83 9.27 -9.99
CA TRP A 11 -9.66 8.55 -9.51
C TRP A 11 -9.97 7.15 -8.99
N LEU A 12 -11.19 6.94 -8.49
CA LEU A 12 -11.66 5.60 -8.14
C LEU A 12 -11.84 4.76 -9.41
N ASP A 13 -12.41 5.34 -10.47
CA ASP A 13 -12.54 4.68 -11.76
C ASP A 13 -11.20 4.40 -12.44
N ALA A 14 -10.23 5.31 -12.32
CA ALA A 14 -8.90 5.14 -12.92
C ALA A 14 -8.15 3.90 -12.41
N VAL A 15 -8.41 3.46 -11.18
CA VAL A 15 -7.76 2.28 -10.58
C VAL A 15 -8.56 0.98 -10.78
N ARG A 16 -9.64 1.02 -11.56
CA ARG A 16 -10.50 -0.15 -11.79
C ARG A 16 -9.73 -1.31 -12.41
N GLY A 17 -9.92 -2.51 -11.83
CA GLY A 17 -9.25 -3.73 -12.30
C GLY A 17 -7.74 -3.79 -12.04
N LYS A 18 -7.18 -2.83 -11.31
CA LYS A 18 -5.79 -2.84 -10.86
C LYS A 18 -5.66 -3.47 -9.46
N LEU A 19 -4.43 -3.64 -8.99
CA LEU A 19 -4.13 -4.15 -7.65
C LEU A 19 -4.09 -3.05 -6.59
N PHE A 20 -4.52 -3.39 -5.38
CA PHE A 20 -4.26 -2.61 -4.17
C PHE A 20 -3.11 -3.24 -3.37
N TYR A 21 -2.17 -2.42 -2.87
CA TYR A 21 -1.07 -2.90 -2.03
C TYR A 21 -0.84 -2.06 -0.77
N TYR A 22 -0.75 -2.73 0.39
CA TYR A 22 -0.41 -2.14 1.68
C TYR A 22 0.69 -2.96 2.38
N PRO A 23 1.95 -2.48 2.41
CA PRO A 23 3.11 -3.26 2.84
C PRO A 23 3.28 -3.45 4.36
N ALA A 24 2.51 -2.72 5.18
CA ALA A 24 2.56 -2.73 6.63
C ALA A 24 1.13 -2.55 7.17
N ALA A 25 0.26 -3.49 6.79
CA ALA A 25 -1.17 -3.37 6.99
C ALA A 25 -1.59 -3.69 8.42
N TYR A 26 -0.88 -4.58 9.13
CA TYR A 26 -1.38 -5.19 10.36
C TYR A 26 -2.86 -5.57 10.20
N GLU A 27 -3.75 -5.07 11.08
CA GLU A 27 -5.21 -5.28 11.03
C GLU A 27 -5.99 -4.20 10.24
N ASP A 28 -5.30 -3.26 9.59
CA ASP A 28 -5.88 -2.11 8.89
C ASP A 28 -6.33 -2.43 7.45
N TRP A 29 -7.14 -3.47 7.29
CA TRP A 29 -7.71 -3.90 6.00
C TRP A 29 -9.13 -3.38 5.75
N ALA A 30 -9.89 -3.11 6.81
CA ALA A 30 -11.32 -2.83 6.71
C ALA A 30 -11.61 -1.55 5.91
N GLU A 31 -10.87 -0.47 6.15
CA GLU A 31 -11.07 0.78 5.43
C GLU A 31 -10.72 0.67 3.94
N PRO A 32 -9.54 0.15 3.54
CA PRO A 32 -9.24 -0.10 2.13
C PRO A 32 -10.30 -0.91 1.39
N LEU A 33 -10.77 -2.01 1.99
CA LEU A 33 -11.82 -2.84 1.39
C LEU A 33 -13.10 -2.02 1.22
N ALA A 34 -13.54 -1.31 2.26
CA ALA A 34 -14.75 -0.50 2.21
C ALA A 34 -14.69 0.69 1.24
N VAL A 35 -13.50 1.15 0.84
CA VAL A 35 -13.32 2.22 -0.15
C VAL A 35 -13.24 1.67 -1.57
N PHE A 36 -12.44 0.62 -1.79
CA PHE A 36 -12.02 0.22 -3.12
C PHE A 36 -12.68 -1.05 -3.65
N GLN A 37 -13.46 -1.79 -2.86
CA GLN A 37 -14.05 -3.08 -3.27
C GLN A 37 -14.86 -3.03 -4.57
N ASP A 38 -15.47 -1.89 -4.93
CA ASP A 38 -16.22 -1.71 -6.18
C ASP A 38 -15.34 -1.46 -7.42
N TYR A 39 -14.07 -1.16 -7.22
CA TYR A 39 -13.12 -0.77 -8.27
C TYR A 39 -12.01 -1.81 -8.42
N ILE A 40 -11.49 -2.30 -7.30
CA ILE A 40 -10.40 -3.26 -7.21
C ILE A 40 -10.94 -4.64 -6.86
N SER A 41 -10.42 -5.67 -7.50
CA SER A 41 -10.77 -7.07 -7.25
C SER A 41 -9.68 -7.81 -6.48
N THR A 42 -8.48 -7.27 -6.33
CA THR A 42 -7.37 -7.95 -5.64
C THR A 42 -6.63 -7.02 -4.69
N PHE A 43 -6.63 -7.40 -3.41
CA PHE A 43 -6.03 -6.64 -2.32
C PHE A 43 -4.87 -7.40 -1.71
N TRP A 44 -3.71 -6.76 -1.63
CA TRP A 44 -2.53 -7.30 -1.00
C TRP A 44 -2.21 -6.56 0.29
N PHE A 45 -2.33 -7.27 1.41
CA PHE A 45 -1.96 -6.79 2.74
C PHE A 45 -0.74 -7.56 3.22
N CYS A 46 0.31 -6.84 3.61
CA CYS A 46 1.51 -7.46 4.18
C CYS A 46 1.69 -7.05 5.63
N ASP A 47 2.11 -8.00 6.45
CA ASP A 47 2.68 -7.71 7.77
C ASP A 47 3.62 -8.83 8.21
N ILE A 48 4.69 -8.52 8.94
CA ILE A 48 5.57 -9.56 9.50
C ILE A 48 4.94 -10.26 10.71
N HIS A 49 3.99 -9.60 11.37
CA HIS A 49 3.33 -10.05 12.60
C HIS A 49 2.06 -10.86 12.37
N TYR A 50 1.66 -11.09 11.11
CA TYR A 50 0.62 -12.07 10.82
C TYR A 50 0.92 -13.41 11.48
N GLU A 51 -0.14 -14.02 12.00
CA GLU A 51 -0.04 -15.23 12.81
C GLU A 51 0.74 -16.31 12.06
N ARG A 52 1.62 -17.00 12.78
CA ARG A 52 2.33 -18.16 12.25
C ARG A 52 1.30 -19.22 11.87
N GLY A 53 1.44 -19.81 10.69
CA GLY A 53 0.43 -20.69 10.12
C GLY A 53 -0.69 -19.97 9.38
N LEU A 54 -0.71 -18.62 9.39
CA LEU A 54 -1.73 -17.78 8.76
C LEU A 54 -3.16 -18.17 9.16
N ARG A 55 -3.39 -18.48 10.43
CA ARG A 55 -4.73 -18.84 10.96
C ARG A 55 -5.61 -17.60 11.19
N LEU A 56 -5.65 -16.73 10.20
CA LEU A 56 -6.32 -15.46 10.27
C LEU A 56 -7.81 -15.62 9.92
N GLY A 57 -8.69 -15.00 10.70
CA GLY A 57 -10.14 -14.98 10.45
C GLY A 57 -10.52 -14.29 9.13
N SER A 58 -11.81 -14.24 8.80
CA SER A 58 -12.30 -13.53 7.61
C SER A 58 -12.04 -12.02 7.71
N VAL A 59 -11.58 -11.38 6.62
CA VAL A 59 -11.41 -9.91 6.59
C VAL A 59 -12.74 -9.15 6.53
N PHE A 60 -13.82 -9.82 6.11
CA PHE A 60 -15.19 -9.29 6.13
C PHE A 60 -15.94 -9.70 7.40
N GLY A 61 -15.28 -10.36 8.35
CA GLY A 61 -15.89 -10.81 9.60
C GLY A 61 -17.13 -11.67 9.35
N SER A 62 -18.25 -11.26 9.94
CA SER A 62 -19.56 -11.90 9.81
C SER A 62 -20.52 -11.18 8.84
N ASP A 63 -20.01 -10.32 7.94
CA ASP A 63 -20.86 -9.65 6.95
C ASP A 63 -21.49 -10.69 6.00
N PRO A 64 -22.82 -10.88 6.00
CA PRO A 64 -23.48 -11.89 5.19
C PRO A 64 -23.42 -11.58 3.69
N SER A 65 -23.04 -10.36 3.31
CA SER A 65 -22.88 -9.95 1.91
C SER A 65 -21.66 -10.59 1.26
N TYR A 66 -20.75 -11.19 2.05
CA TYR A 66 -19.52 -11.81 1.58
C TYR A 66 -19.46 -13.27 1.99
N ARG A 67 -19.26 -14.14 0.99
CA ARG A 67 -19.05 -15.57 1.20
C ARG A 67 -17.62 -15.92 0.79
N LEU A 68 -16.85 -16.51 1.71
CA LEU A 68 -15.56 -17.12 1.36
C LEU A 68 -15.83 -18.35 0.49
N VAL A 69 -15.34 -18.33 -0.75
CA VAL A 69 -15.54 -19.43 -1.72
C VAL A 69 -14.29 -20.27 -1.91
N ASP A 70 -13.11 -19.71 -1.68
CA ASP A 70 -11.83 -20.43 -1.79
C ASP A 70 -10.77 -19.85 -0.84
N SER A 71 -9.85 -20.69 -0.39
CA SER A 71 -8.74 -20.29 0.47
C SER A 71 -7.52 -21.19 0.30
N GLU A 72 -6.36 -20.60 0.05
CA GLU A 72 -5.09 -21.31 -0.16
C GLU A 72 -3.94 -20.68 0.62
N ILE A 73 -3.09 -21.50 1.24
CA ILE A 73 -1.83 -21.04 1.84
C ILE A 73 -0.66 -21.51 0.95
N THR A 74 0.22 -20.57 0.60
CA THR A 74 1.44 -20.83 -0.16
C THR A 74 2.68 -20.29 0.58
N GLY A 75 3.86 -20.81 0.24
CA GLY A 75 5.14 -20.42 0.86
C GLY A 75 5.41 -21.15 2.18
N ALA A 76 6.09 -20.47 3.12
CA ALA A 76 6.54 -21.08 4.37
C ALA A 76 5.75 -20.55 5.60
N PRO A 77 4.49 -20.97 5.82
CA PRO A 77 3.61 -20.36 6.83
C PRO A 77 4.12 -20.53 8.27
N LEU A 78 4.98 -21.53 8.52
CA LEU A 78 5.57 -21.82 9.81
C LEU A 78 6.98 -21.23 9.98
N ALA A 79 7.48 -20.44 9.03
CA ALA A 79 8.82 -19.87 9.08
C ALA A 79 9.02 -18.94 10.28
N GLU A 80 10.22 -18.97 10.82
CA GLU A 80 10.62 -18.14 11.96
C GLU A 80 11.48 -16.97 11.50
N LEU A 81 11.43 -15.88 12.27
CA LEU A 81 12.26 -14.71 12.02
C LEU A 81 13.71 -15.09 12.35
N SER A 82 14.58 -14.97 11.37
CA SER A 82 16.01 -15.29 11.48
C SER A 82 16.86 -14.04 11.33
N GLN A 83 18.06 -14.06 11.90
CA GLN A 83 19.09 -13.06 11.65
C GLN A 83 20.08 -13.63 10.63
N ARG A 84 20.30 -12.92 9.53
CA ARG A 84 21.23 -13.26 8.46
C ARG A 84 22.36 -12.25 8.39
N VAL A 85 23.43 -12.59 7.68
CA VAL A 85 24.60 -11.73 7.46
C VAL A 85 24.71 -11.45 5.97
N ALA A 86 24.84 -10.18 5.60
CA ALA A 86 25.09 -9.76 4.23
C ALA A 86 26.57 -9.98 3.84
N ALA A 87 26.88 -9.87 2.54
CA ALA A 87 28.25 -10.09 2.04
C ALA A 87 29.30 -9.14 2.66
N ASP A 88 28.86 -7.98 3.15
CA ASP A 88 29.70 -6.98 3.82
C ASP A 88 29.75 -7.14 5.36
N GLY A 89 29.26 -8.27 5.88
CA GLY A 89 29.27 -8.58 7.31
C GLY A 89 28.13 -7.96 8.12
N ARG A 90 27.27 -7.13 7.52
CA ARG A 90 26.16 -6.50 8.27
C ARG A 90 25.01 -7.49 8.50
N HIS A 91 24.48 -7.49 9.72
CA HIS A 91 23.33 -8.32 10.07
C HIS A 91 22.01 -7.72 9.58
N TYR A 92 21.08 -8.57 9.16
CA TYR A 92 19.72 -8.18 8.81
C TYR A 92 18.71 -9.25 9.23
N ARG A 93 17.47 -8.83 9.46
CA ARG A 93 16.37 -9.75 9.77
C ARG A 93 15.80 -10.34 8.49
N PHE A 94 15.50 -11.62 8.49
CA PHE A 94 14.90 -12.32 7.36
C PHE A 94 13.77 -13.23 7.83
N LEU A 95 12.67 -13.20 7.08
CA LEU A 95 11.55 -14.09 7.25
C LEU A 95 11.18 -14.65 5.88
N GLU A 96 11.21 -15.98 5.74
CA GLU A 96 10.73 -16.65 4.53
C GLU A 96 9.22 -16.36 4.42
N PRO A 97 8.75 -15.78 3.30
CA PRO A 97 7.38 -15.31 3.22
C PRO A 97 6.38 -16.45 3.04
N SER A 98 5.15 -16.17 3.42
CA SER A 98 3.98 -17.00 3.14
C SER A 98 2.78 -16.14 2.78
N LYS A 99 1.85 -16.68 2.01
CA LYS A 99 0.67 -15.96 1.52
C LYS A 99 -0.58 -16.79 1.81
N LEU A 100 -1.59 -16.15 2.38
CA LEU A 100 -2.95 -16.67 2.49
C LEU A 100 -3.78 -15.95 1.45
N TRP A 101 -4.22 -16.70 0.45
CA TRP A 101 -5.16 -16.29 -0.57
C TRP A 101 -6.56 -16.61 -0.07
N CYS A 102 -7.46 -15.63 -0.12
CA CYS A 102 -8.87 -15.84 0.17
C CYS A 102 -9.68 -15.20 -0.96
N THR A 103 -10.52 -16.00 -1.61
CA THR A 103 -11.45 -15.51 -2.63
C THR A 103 -12.84 -15.42 -2.03
N TYR A 104 -13.41 -14.23 -2.09
CA TYR A 104 -14.76 -13.92 -1.62
C TYR A 104 -15.67 -13.64 -2.79
N GLU A 105 -16.90 -14.14 -2.71
CA GLU A 105 -18.00 -13.75 -3.58
C GLU A 105 -18.92 -12.81 -2.81
N ARG A 106 -19.18 -11.63 -3.39
CA ARG A 106 -20.13 -10.66 -2.86
C ARG A 106 -21.54 -11.01 -3.35
N GLY A 107 -22.58 -10.60 -2.62
CA GLY A 107 -23.99 -10.90 -2.95
C GLY A 107 -24.45 -10.47 -4.36
N ASP A 108 -23.72 -9.59 -5.05
CA ASP A 108 -23.94 -9.21 -6.46
C ASP A 108 -23.14 -10.04 -7.48
N GLY A 109 -22.48 -11.11 -7.03
CA GLY A 109 -21.64 -12.00 -7.84
C GLY A 109 -20.21 -11.50 -8.06
N ARG A 110 -19.84 -10.32 -7.55
CA ARG A 110 -18.48 -9.80 -7.71
C ARG A 110 -17.49 -10.62 -6.88
N GLN A 111 -16.36 -10.97 -7.48
CA GLN A 111 -15.27 -11.64 -6.78
C GLN A 111 -14.24 -10.65 -6.25
N ILE A 112 -13.83 -10.86 -4.99
CA ILE A 112 -12.76 -10.13 -4.32
C ILE A 112 -11.73 -11.13 -3.82
N VAL A 113 -10.49 -10.97 -4.27
CA VAL A 113 -9.33 -11.74 -3.81
C VAL A 113 -8.58 -10.91 -2.78
N VAL A 114 -8.33 -11.50 -1.63
CA VAL A 114 -7.55 -10.89 -0.55
C VAL A 114 -6.33 -11.76 -0.28
N VAL A 115 -5.15 -11.18 -0.45
CA VAL A 115 -3.86 -11.82 -0.20
C VAL A 115 -3.27 -11.23 1.07
N ARG A 116 -3.19 -12.05 2.12
CA ARG A 116 -2.52 -11.71 3.36
C ARG A 116 -1.15 -12.36 3.38
N ARG A 117 -0.12 -11.55 3.17
CA ARG A 117 1.26 -12.00 3.07
C ARG A 117 2.00 -11.75 4.37
N ARG A 118 2.47 -12.83 5.00
CA ARG A 118 3.39 -12.75 6.13
C ARG A 118 4.82 -12.60 5.62
N GLY A 119 5.50 -11.55 6.07
CA GLY A 119 6.87 -11.25 5.65
C GLY A 119 7.11 -9.76 5.42
N PHE A 120 8.38 -9.40 5.22
CA PHE A 120 8.77 -8.00 4.97
C PHE A 120 8.10 -7.47 3.70
N GLY A 121 7.33 -6.38 3.82
CA GLY A 121 6.57 -5.80 2.70
C GLY A 121 7.47 -5.31 1.57
N GLN A 122 8.66 -4.77 1.87
CA GLN A 122 9.63 -4.34 0.86
C GLN A 122 9.98 -5.46 -0.14
N MET A 123 10.00 -6.71 0.32
CA MET A 123 10.33 -7.86 -0.53
C MET A 123 9.25 -8.13 -1.58
N THR A 124 7.99 -7.82 -1.30
CA THR A 124 6.86 -8.01 -2.21
C THR A 124 7.04 -7.20 -3.50
N LEU A 125 7.57 -5.98 -3.38
CA LEU A 125 7.78 -5.03 -4.48
C LEU A 125 8.73 -5.52 -5.59
N THR A 126 9.49 -6.58 -5.34
CA THR A 126 10.48 -7.11 -6.30
C THR A 126 10.08 -8.44 -6.94
N LYS A 127 9.07 -9.13 -6.40
CA LYS A 127 8.82 -10.53 -6.74
C LYS A 127 7.37 -10.86 -7.10
N GLU A 128 6.42 -10.05 -6.66
CA GLU A 128 5.01 -10.47 -6.63
C GLU A 128 4.13 -9.73 -7.66
N PHE A 129 4.66 -8.66 -8.26
CA PHE A 129 3.87 -7.76 -9.09
C PHE A 129 4.55 -7.47 -10.41
N ASP A 130 3.75 -7.41 -11.47
CA ASP A 130 4.18 -6.96 -12.79
C ASP A 130 4.23 -5.43 -12.89
N LYS A 131 4.99 -4.95 -13.87
CA LYS A 131 5.05 -3.52 -14.22
C LYS A 131 3.65 -2.98 -14.50
N GLY A 132 3.29 -1.85 -13.89
CA GLY A 132 2.00 -1.19 -14.13
C GLY A 132 0.77 -1.89 -13.57
N ALA A 133 0.95 -2.91 -12.71
CA ALA A 133 -0.16 -3.66 -12.10
C ALA A 133 -0.82 -2.93 -10.92
N LEU A 134 -0.08 -2.08 -10.19
CA LEU A 134 -0.59 -1.37 -9.01
C LEU A 134 -1.45 -0.15 -9.42
N GLY A 135 -2.69 -0.15 -8.94
CA GLY A 135 -3.57 1.02 -9.01
C GLY A 135 -3.53 1.83 -7.74
N VAL A 136 -3.38 1.17 -6.58
CA VAL A 136 -3.33 1.84 -5.27
C VAL A 136 -2.17 1.30 -4.46
N PHE A 137 -1.35 2.21 -3.96
CA PHE A 137 -0.34 1.93 -2.95
C PHE A 137 -0.68 2.70 -1.67
N MET A 138 -0.81 2.00 -0.55
CA MET A 138 -1.18 2.60 0.73
C MET A 138 -0.08 2.40 1.77
N HIS A 139 0.35 3.48 2.40
CA HIS A 139 1.28 3.44 3.54
C HIS A 139 0.93 4.54 4.53
N ARG A 140 0.31 4.13 5.64
CA ARG A 140 0.00 4.99 6.78
C ARG A 140 0.26 4.25 8.09
N GLY A 141 0.61 5.01 9.12
CA GLY A 141 1.01 4.48 10.41
C GLY A 141 2.33 3.71 10.34
N ASP A 142 3.21 4.07 11.25
CA ASP A 142 4.33 3.20 11.60
C ASP A 142 4.50 3.25 13.11
N SER A 143 3.67 2.47 13.80
CA SER A 143 3.78 2.35 15.25
C SER A 143 4.79 1.27 15.63
N THR A 144 5.36 1.39 16.84
CA THR A 144 6.22 0.36 17.43
C THR A 144 5.47 -0.98 17.49
N GLY A 145 5.93 -1.95 16.69
CA GLY A 145 5.35 -3.30 16.66
C GLY A 145 4.53 -3.62 15.42
N GLU A 146 4.33 -2.67 14.50
CA GLU A 146 3.88 -2.97 13.13
C GLU A 146 5.12 -3.33 12.29
N GLY A 147 5.03 -4.31 11.40
CA GLY A 147 6.18 -4.93 10.72
C GLY A 147 7.04 -4.02 9.84
N GLY A 148 6.64 -2.75 9.73
CA GLY A 148 7.27 -1.68 8.98
C GLY A 148 8.10 -0.69 9.81
N SER A 149 8.33 -0.91 11.12
CA SER A 149 9.05 0.07 11.98
C SER A 149 10.32 0.63 11.30
N ASN A 150 10.30 1.93 11.00
CA ASN A 150 11.30 2.75 10.30
C ASN A 150 11.52 2.48 8.81
N VAL A 151 10.54 1.95 8.08
CA VAL A 151 10.68 1.69 6.64
C VAL A 151 10.15 2.85 5.81
N PHE A 152 11.04 3.45 5.02
CA PHE A 152 10.70 4.60 4.19
C PHE A 152 10.26 4.18 2.79
N PHE A 153 9.05 3.63 2.66
CA PHE A 153 8.53 3.15 1.36
C PHE A 153 8.47 4.25 0.30
N LEU A 154 8.05 5.45 0.69
CA LEU A 154 7.98 6.63 -0.18
C LEU A 154 9.32 7.40 -0.15
N SER A 155 10.43 6.67 -0.29
CA SER A 155 11.79 7.21 -0.40
C SER A 155 12.65 6.38 -1.36
N ASN A 156 13.66 7.04 -1.93
CA ASN A 156 14.73 6.41 -2.71
C ASN A 156 16.05 6.29 -1.93
N SER A 157 15.97 6.13 -0.61
CA SER A 157 17.14 5.84 0.21
C SER A 157 17.80 4.52 -0.19
N LYS A 158 19.12 4.55 -0.38
CA LYS A 158 19.91 3.33 -0.53
C LYS A 158 19.96 2.61 0.81
N THR A 159 19.92 1.28 0.76
CA THR A 159 20.15 0.43 1.92
C THR A 159 21.19 -0.63 1.57
N VAL A 160 21.69 -1.29 2.61
CA VAL A 160 22.69 -2.36 2.51
C VAL A 160 22.18 -3.54 1.69
N TYR A 161 20.92 -3.88 1.90
CA TYR A 161 20.26 -4.99 1.26
C TYR A 161 19.35 -4.44 0.17
N GLU A 162 19.81 -4.56 -1.09
CA GLU A 162 19.17 -3.95 -2.27
C GLU A 162 17.64 -4.11 -2.28
N PRO A 163 17.05 -5.29 -1.97
CA PRO A 163 15.59 -5.45 -2.00
C PRO A 163 14.84 -4.45 -1.10
N CYS A 164 15.47 -3.96 -0.03
CA CYS A 164 14.91 -2.99 0.90
C CYS A 164 15.30 -1.53 0.59
N GLY A 165 16.07 -1.27 -0.47
CA GLY A 165 16.48 0.07 -0.89
C GLY A 165 15.73 0.55 -2.12
N ASN A 166 15.79 1.86 -2.36
CA ASN A 166 15.16 2.52 -3.52
C ASN A 166 13.67 2.15 -3.67
N LEU A 167 12.94 2.10 -2.55
CA LEU A 167 11.59 1.53 -2.50
C LEU A 167 10.60 2.31 -3.36
N PHE A 168 10.69 3.64 -3.37
CA PHE A 168 9.78 4.43 -4.20
C PHE A 168 10.02 4.22 -5.69
N LYS A 169 11.27 4.00 -6.14
CA LYS A 169 11.58 3.63 -7.52
C LYS A 169 10.92 2.29 -7.89
N LYS A 170 10.95 1.32 -6.97
CA LYS A 170 10.30 0.01 -7.16
C LYS A 170 8.78 0.15 -7.22
N ILE A 171 8.19 0.91 -6.30
CA ILE A 171 6.76 1.25 -6.33
C ILE A 171 6.41 1.93 -7.67
N SER A 172 7.15 2.95 -8.07
CA SER A 172 6.94 3.72 -9.32
C SER A 172 6.96 2.85 -10.59
N TYR A 173 7.78 1.80 -10.60
CA TYR A 173 7.83 0.81 -11.68
C TYR A 173 6.54 -0.03 -11.75
N LEU A 174 5.96 -0.35 -10.59
CA LEU A 174 4.75 -1.15 -10.47
C LEU A 174 3.46 -0.34 -10.63
N LEU A 175 3.48 0.96 -10.37
CA LEU A 175 2.32 1.84 -10.55
C LEU A 175 1.89 1.90 -12.02
N SER A 176 0.58 1.85 -12.24
CA SER A 176 -0.04 2.17 -13.53
C SER A 176 0.11 3.65 -13.89
N ASP A 177 -0.28 4.04 -15.11
CA ASP A 177 -0.14 5.42 -15.59
C ASP A 177 -1.03 6.42 -14.85
N GLN A 178 -2.16 5.93 -14.32
CA GLN A 178 -3.00 6.64 -13.37
C GLN A 178 -3.15 5.78 -12.12
N ALA A 179 -2.64 6.27 -10.98
CA ALA A 179 -2.63 5.51 -9.75
C ALA A 179 -2.89 6.40 -8.54
N LEU A 180 -3.13 5.78 -7.39
CA LEU A 180 -3.29 6.45 -6.11
C LEU A 180 -2.16 6.06 -5.15
N ILE A 181 -1.62 7.05 -4.46
CA ILE A 181 -0.82 6.85 -3.25
C ILE A 181 -1.59 7.41 -2.06
N ILE A 182 -1.78 6.57 -1.05
CA ILE A 182 -2.47 6.94 0.18
C ILE A 182 -1.44 6.99 1.31
N SER A 183 -1.31 8.13 1.98
CA SER A 183 -0.35 8.30 3.06
C SER A 183 -0.77 9.33 4.10
N ASP A 184 -0.40 9.09 5.35
CA ASP A 184 -0.48 10.05 6.45
C ASP A 184 0.82 10.85 6.66
N GLY A 185 1.81 10.67 5.77
CA GLY A 185 3.10 11.35 5.84
C GLY A 185 4.15 10.65 6.71
N SER A 186 3.82 9.50 7.30
CA SER A 186 4.78 8.68 8.03
C SER A 186 5.87 8.10 7.11
N ASN A 187 7.11 8.07 7.61
CA ASN A 187 8.29 7.48 6.97
C ASN A 187 8.39 7.70 5.44
N THR A 188 8.41 8.96 5.04
CA THR A 188 8.60 9.35 3.63
C THR A 188 9.79 10.28 3.51
N SER A 189 10.34 10.45 2.31
CA SER A 189 11.27 11.54 2.02
C SER A 189 10.61 12.67 1.22
N ILE A 190 9.32 12.54 0.90
CA ILE A 190 8.57 13.51 0.09
C ILE A 190 7.98 14.56 1.05
N GLU A 191 8.57 15.76 1.08
CA GLU A 191 8.22 16.80 2.06
C GLU A 191 6.75 17.21 2.04
N VAL A 192 6.14 17.28 0.85
CA VAL A 192 4.70 17.61 0.71
C VAL A 192 3.82 16.62 1.47
N LEU A 193 4.20 15.34 1.52
CA LEU A 193 3.41 14.32 2.21
C LEU A 193 3.52 14.43 3.73
N LYS A 194 4.63 14.96 4.26
CA LYS A 194 4.89 15.08 5.71
C LYS A 194 4.23 16.27 6.37
N GLN A 195 3.74 17.23 5.57
CA GLN A 195 3.35 18.55 6.06
C GLN A 195 2.39 18.49 7.25
N PHE A 196 1.49 17.51 7.27
CA PHE A 196 0.50 17.30 8.32
C PHE A 196 0.74 16.06 9.19
N PHE A 197 1.87 15.38 9.06
CA PHE A 197 2.20 14.21 9.88
C PHE A 197 2.26 14.58 11.36
N ASN A 198 1.63 13.78 12.23
CA ASN A 198 1.48 14.03 13.67
C ASN A 198 0.84 15.39 14.01
N ARG A 199 0.01 15.95 13.11
CA ARG A 199 -0.80 17.15 13.36
C ARG A 199 -2.25 16.77 13.64
N THR A 200 -2.95 17.63 14.37
CA THR A 200 -4.39 17.51 14.68
C THR A 200 -5.29 18.03 13.57
N THR A 201 -4.73 18.45 12.43
CA THR A 201 -5.46 18.93 11.26
C THR A 201 -6.38 17.82 10.74
N SER A 202 -7.65 18.16 10.46
CA SER A 202 -8.59 17.19 9.89
C SER A 202 -8.17 16.78 8.47
N GLY A 203 -8.55 15.57 8.03
CA GLY A 203 -8.30 15.12 6.66
C GLY A 203 -8.88 16.08 5.60
N ARG A 204 -10.06 16.63 5.88
CA ARG A 204 -10.70 17.63 5.01
C ARG A 204 -9.89 18.92 4.91
N ASP A 205 -9.44 19.48 6.03
CA ASP A 205 -8.69 20.75 6.02
C ASP A 205 -7.32 20.57 5.35
N ALA A 206 -6.67 19.43 5.59
CA ALA A 206 -5.42 19.06 4.92
C ALA A 206 -5.63 18.90 3.40
N PHE A 207 -6.73 18.27 2.97
CA PHE A 207 -7.11 18.19 1.55
C PHE A 207 -7.36 19.57 0.95
N LEU A 208 -8.17 20.42 1.61
CA LEU A 208 -8.46 21.79 1.15
C LEU A 208 -7.17 22.63 1.04
N HIS A 209 -6.20 22.41 1.93
CA HIS A 209 -4.89 23.05 1.83
C HIS A 209 -4.14 22.67 0.54
N HIS A 210 -4.29 21.43 0.05
CA HIS A 210 -3.63 20.95 -1.16
C HIS A 210 -4.50 21.05 -2.42
N LEU A 211 -5.76 21.46 -2.31
CA LEU A 211 -6.67 21.55 -3.44
C LEU A 211 -6.11 22.49 -4.52
N GLY A 212 -6.07 22.01 -5.76
CA GLY A 212 -5.52 22.73 -6.91
C GLY A 212 -3.99 22.79 -6.96
N LYS A 213 -3.27 22.31 -5.95
CA LYS A 213 -1.80 22.24 -5.96
C LYS A 213 -1.33 20.95 -6.63
N GLN A 214 -0.22 21.04 -7.34
CA GLN A 214 0.45 19.92 -7.99
C GLN A 214 1.96 19.96 -7.76
N PHE A 215 2.61 18.80 -7.80
CA PHE A 215 4.07 18.70 -7.80
C PHE A 215 4.53 17.47 -8.59
N SER A 216 5.75 17.47 -9.11
CA SER A 216 6.31 16.31 -9.81
C SER A 216 7.29 15.57 -8.91
N PHE A 217 7.18 14.24 -8.87
CA PHE A 217 8.12 13.37 -8.17
C PHE A 217 8.06 11.95 -8.76
N GLY A 218 9.22 11.38 -9.08
CA GLY A 218 9.29 10.00 -9.59
C GLY A 218 8.82 9.77 -11.02
N GLY A 219 8.75 10.80 -11.86
CA GLY A 219 8.15 10.71 -13.18
C GLY A 219 6.62 10.68 -13.17
N PHE A 220 6.02 11.23 -12.11
CA PHE A 220 4.58 11.42 -11.99
C PHE A 220 4.29 12.85 -11.59
N LEU A 221 3.19 13.38 -12.10
CA LEU A 221 2.51 14.55 -11.61
C LEU A 221 1.54 14.13 -10.50
N TRP A 222 1.68 14.74 -9.32
CA TRP A 222 0.91 14.44 -8.13
C TRP A 222 -0.12 15.53 -7.87
N ARG A 223 -1.32 15.12 -7.46
CA ARG A 223 -2.39 16.01 -6.99
C ARG A 223 -3.06 15.38 -5.76
N CYS A 224 -3.42 16.18 -4.75
CA CYS A 224 -4.25 15.68 -3.66
C CYS A 224 -5.71 15.60 -4.14
N VAL A 225 -6.31 14.42 -4.05
CA VAL A 225 -7.61 14.09 -4.68
C VAL A 225 -8.61 13.54 -3.68
N GLY A 226 -8.23 13.50 -2.40
CA GLY A 226 -9.09 12.99 -1.34
C GLY A 226 -8.40 12.84 0.01
N TRP A 227 -9.16 12.31 0.96
CA TRP A 227 -8.70 11.94 2.29
C TRP A 227 -9.48 10.72 2.81
N LEU A 228 -8.83 9.97 3.72
CA LEU A 228 -9.40 8.84 4.45
C LEU A 228 -9.43 9.13 5.95
N LYS A 229 -9.90 8.17 6.76
CA LYS A 229 -9.85 8.28 8.22
C LYS A 229 -8.41 8.47 8.72
N PRO A 230 -8.20 9.24 9.79
CA PRO A 230 -6.88 9.45 10.35
C PRO A 230 -6.33 8.18 11.01
N LYS A 231 -5.01 7.99 10.99
CA LYS A 231 -4.29 6.98 11.78
C LYS A 231 -3.26 7.64 12.71
N GLY A 232 -2.13 8.13 12.17
CA GLY A 232 -1.15 8.96 12.88
C GLY A 232 -1.28 10.48 12.61
N GLY A 233 -2.29 10.85 11.84
CA GLY A 233 -2.52 12.19 11.30
C GLY A 233 -3.57 12.11 10.18
N PRO A 234 -3.83 13.20 9.44
CA PRO A 234 -4.71 13.15 8.29
C PRO A 234 -4.13 12.22 7.22
N THR A 235 -4.89 11.19 6.83
CA THR A 235 -4.54 10.30 5.73
C THR A 235 -4.99 10.94 4.42
N LEU A 236 -4.06 11.41 3.59
CA LEU A 236 -4.37 12.02 2.30
C LEU A 236 -4.27 11.01 1.16
N VAL A 237 -5.08 11.23 0.14
CA VAL A 237 -5.09 10.45 -1.11
C VAL A 237 -4.50 11.32 -2.21
N TRP A 238 -3.46 10.81 -2.85
CA TRP A 238 -2.72 11.49 -3.90
C TRP A 238 -2.94 10.76 -5.22
N GLY A 239 -3.54 11.46 -6.19
CA GLY A 239 -3.64 10.99 -7.56
C GLY A 239 -2.32 11.26 -8.29
N LEU A 240 -1.84 10.24 -8.98
CA LEU A 240 -0.61 10.26 -9.76
C LEU A 240 -0.94 10.06 -11.23
N THR A 241 -0.42 10.94 -12.08
CA THR A 241 -0.44 10.77 -13.54
C THR A 241 0.99 10.67 -14.04
N ARG A 242 1.32 9.59 -14.75
CA ARG A 242 2.66 9.38 -15.30
C ARG A 242 2.99 10.50 -16.28
N GLU A 243 4.14 11.14 -16.10
CA GLU A 243 4.61 12.15 -17.02
C GLU A 243 5.00 11.46 -18.32
N ALA A 244 4.57 12.02 -19.46
CA ALA A 244 5.02 11.53 -20.75
C ALA A 244 6.55 11.54 -20.74
N THR A 245 7.17 10.39 -20.98
CA THR A 245 8.62 10.35 -21.12
C THR A 245 8.93 11.12 -22.39
N THR A 246 9.35 12.38 -22.26
CA THR A 246 9.91 13.13 -23.38
C THR A 246 11.19 12.39 -23.73
N GLN A 247 11.10 11.39 -24.61
CA GLN A 247 12.25 10.75 -25.21
C GLN A 247 12.96 11.83 -26.01
N GLY A 248 13.92 12.49 -25.36
CA GLY A 248 14.94 13.24 -26.06
C GLY A 248 15.70 12.26 -26.94
N PHE A 249 15.35 12.23 -28.23
CA PHE A 249 16.30 11.92 -29.28
C PHE A 249 17.49 12.88 -29.12
N GLN A 250 18.54 12.42 -28.44
CA GLN A 250 19.88 12.92 -28.69
C GLN A 250 20.59 11.83 -29.49
N LYS A 251 20.86 12.18 -30.76
CA LYS A 251 21.77 11.47 -31.65
C LYS A 251 23.18 11.52 -31.09
#